data_AF-A0A1Y1L792-F1
#
_entry.id   AF-A0A1Y1L792-F1
#
_cell.length_a   1.000
_cell.length_b   1.000
_cell.length_c   1.000
_cell.angle_alpha   90.00
_cell.angle_beta   90.00
_cell.angle_gamma   90.00
#
_symmetry.space_group_name_H-M   'P 1'
#
loop_
_entity.id
_entity.type
_entity.pdbx_description
1 polymer ?
#
loop_
_entity_poly.entity_id
_entity_poly.type
_entity_poly.pdbx_seq_one_letter_code
_entity_poly.pdbx_strand_id
1 'polypeptide(L)'
;MHSHTFRVIDPYKEQSVLIVGGQHSGQDICGLICRIAKHVYVSSREVLQGVFPPNVSQKTEVTKFTEDGVVFGDGSVEHIDSVIYCTGYFYTCSFLTESCGVRVENNGVAPLYKQIVNIEHPTMFFIGLPYLGASNITFDLQVSAYILKLMI
;
A
#
# COMPACT_ATOMS: atom_id res chain seq x y z
N MET A 1 -0.56 4.64 12.80
CA MET A 1 0.22 3.41 12.47
C MET A 1 0.15 3.15 10.96
N HIS A 2 1.13 2.52 10.31
CA HIS A 2 1.01 2.10 8.90
C HIS A 2 0.55 0.64 8.78
N SER A 3 -0.10 0.27 7.67
CA SER A 3 -0.56 -1.10 7.41
C SER A 3 0.57 -2.14 7.51
N HIS A 4 1.82 -1.74 7.24
CA HIS A 4 3.02 -2.56 7.38
C HIS A 4 3.18 -3.20 8.76
N THR A 5 2.77 -2.52 9.82
CA THR A 5 2.91 -2.99 11.21
C THR A 5 1.60 -3.53 11.79
N PHE A 6 0.51 -3.52 11.02
CA PHE A 6 -0.76 -4.11 11.43
C PHE A 6 -0.62 -5.64 11.55
N ARG A 7 -1.02 -6.21 12.68
CA ARG A 7 -0.87 -7.65 12.96
C ARG A 7 -2.10 -8.28 13.58
N VAL A 8 -2.76 -7.57 14.49
CA VAL A 8 -3.88 -8.06 15.29
C VAL A 8 -4.97 -7.00 15.34
N ILE A 9 -6.21 -7.46 15.58
CA ILE A 9 -7.38 -6.59 15.58
C ILE A 9 -7.76 -6.10 16.99
N ASP A 10 -7.43 -6.85 18.05
CA ASP A 10 -7.89 -6.59 19.42
C ASP A 10 -7.71 -5.15 19.93
N PRO A 11 -6.61 -4.42 19.59
CA PRO A 11 -6.44 -3.04 20.02
C PRO A 11 -7.51 -2.06 19.51
N TYR A 12 -8.25 -2.41 18.46
CA TYR A 12 -9.25 -1.55 17.81
C TYR A 12 -10.68 -1.81 18.30
N LYS A 13 -10.85 -2.68 19.29
CA LYS A 13 -12.16 -3.04 19.82
C LYS A 13 -12.84 -1.82 20.46
N GLU A 14 -14.11 -1.60 20.12
CA GLU A 14 -14.95 -0.45 20.56
C GLU A 14 -14.39 0.94 20.23
N GLN A 15 -13.41 1.05 19.33
CA GLN A 15 -12.83 2.32 18.90
C GLN A 15 -13.48 2.87 17.62
N SER A 16 -13.46 4.20 17.48
CA SER A 16 -13.62 4.90 16.21
C SER A 16 -12.28 4.90 15.46
N VAL A 17 -12.18 4.15 14.37
CA VAL A 17 -10.92 3.95 13.63
C VAL A 17 -10.98 4.62 12.28
N LEU A 18 -9.97 5.42 11.96
CA LEU A 18 -9.76 5.98 10.62
C LEU A 18 -8.76 5.13 9.84
N ILE A 19 -9.16 4.69 8.65
CA ILE A 19 -8.30 4.10 7.63
C ILE A 19 -8.05 5.16 6.55
N VAL A 20 -6.80 5.51 6.30
CA VAL A 20 -6.39 6.42 5.23
C VAL A 20 -5.89 5.61 4.04
N GLY A 21 -6.66 5.57 2.97
CA GLY A 21 -6.41 4.77 1.76
C GLY A 21 -7.42 3.64 1.61
N GLY A 22 -8.09 3.58 0.44
CA GLY A 22 -9.20 2.66 0.18
C GLY A 22 -8.91 1.53 -0.83
N GLN A 23 -7.64 1.25 -1.12
CA GLN A 23 -7.22 0.14 -1.99
C GLN A 23 -7.05 -1.16 -1.17
N HIS A 24 -6.30 -2.14 -1.67
CA HIS A 24 -6.18 -3.50 -1.13
C HIS A 24 -6.02 -3.58 0.40
N SER A 25 -4.99 -2.95 0.99
CA SER A 25 -4.79 -2.99 2.44
C SER A 25 -5.91 -2.29 3.22
N GLY A 26 -6.45 -1.19 2.68
CA GLY A 26 -7.53 -0.45 3.32
C GLY A 26 -8.82 -1.26 3.40
N GLN A 27 -9.19 -1.90 2.30
CA GLN A 27 -10.41 -2.72 2.23
C GLN A 27 -10.29 -3.98 3.09
N ASP A 28 -9.15 -4.67 3.04
CA ASP A 28 -8.93 -5.89 3.82
C ASP A 28 -8.92 -5.60 5.32
N ILE A 29 -8.13 -4.61 5.76
CA ILE A 29 -8.09 -4.20 7.17
C ILE A 29 -9.46 -3.71 7.62
N CYS A 30 -10.17 -2.91 6.82
CA CYS A 30 -11.53 -2.48 7.12
C CYS A 30 -12.46 -3.68 7.39
N GLY A 31 -12.45 -4.69 6.52
CA GLY A 31 -13.29 -5.89 6.67
C GLY A 31 -12.97 -6.75 7.89
N LEU A 32 -11.72 -6.67 8.39
CA LEU A 32 -11.30 -7.31 9.63
C LEU A 32 -11.76 -6.52 10.86
N ILE A 33 -11.49 -5.21 10.91
CA ILE A 33 -11.72 -4.40 12.11
C ILE A 33 -13.18 -3.98 12.28
N CYS A 34 -13.96 -3.86 11.21
CA CYS A 34 -15.37 -3.44 11.30
C CYS A 34 -16.23 -4.40 12.14
N ARG A 35 -15.75 -5.61 12.42
CA ARG A 35 -16.43 -6.62 13.24
C ARG A 35 -16.34 -6.35 14.75
N ILE A 36 -15.38 -5.53 15.17
CA ILE A 36 -15.06 -5.28 16.58
C ILE A 36 -14.96 -3.79 16.93
N ALA A 37 -14.74 -2.93 15.93
CA ALA A 37 -14.66 -1.49 16.11
C ALA A 37 -16.06 -0.89 16.28
N LYS A 38 -16.15 0.20 17.05
CA LYS A 38 -17.39 0.96 17.22
C LYS A 38 -17.81 1.58 15.89
N HIS A 39 -16.87 2.21 15.18
CA HIS A 39 -17.09 2.78 13.85
C HIS A 39 -15.78 2.79 13.06
N VAL A 40 -15.86 2.56 11.74
CA VAL A 40 -14.70 2.64 10.85
C VAL A 40 -14.95 3.70 9.79
N TYR A 41 -14.04 4.66 9.70
CA TYR A 41 -14.05 5.68 8.66
C TYR A 41 -12.99 5.32 7.62
N VAL A 42 -13.35 5.26 6.36
CA VAL A 42 -12.41 5.00 5.26
C VAL A 42 -12.27 6.27 4.45
N SER A 43 -11.13 6.94 4.57
CA SER A 43 -10.79 8.12 3.77
C SER A 43 -10.08 7.69 2.49
N SER A 44 -10.62 8.10 1.34
CA SER A 44 -10.04 7.83 0.03
C SER A 44 -10.29 8.99 -0.94
N ARG A 45 -9.44 9.10 -1.96
CA ARG A 45 -9.59 10.09 -3.04
C ARG A 45 -10.75 9.77 -3.98
N GLU A 46 -10.98 8.48 -4.16
CA GLU A 46 -12.02 7.93 -5.01
C GLU A 46 -13.12 7.31 -4.15
N VAL A 47 -14.35 7.34 -4.66
CA VAL A 47 -15.48 6.66 -4.02
C VAL A 47 -15.31 5.17 -4.20
N LEU A 48 -15.27 4.44 -3.09
CA LEU A 48 -15.15 2.99 -3.09
C LEU A 48 -16.48 2.36 -3.46
N GLN A 49 -16.44 1.40 -4.38
CA GLN A 49 -17.60 0.62 -4.77
C GLN A 49 -17.78 -0.58 -3.83
N GLY A 50 -19.02 -0.94 -3.56
CA GLY A 50 -19.37 -2.10 -2.74
C GLY A 50 -20.41 -1.78 -1.68
N VAL A 51 -20.86 -2.84 -1.00
CA VAL A 51 -21.76 -2.74 0.15
C VAL A 51 -20.91 -2.74 1.41
N PHE A 52 -20.99 -1.64 2.15
CA PHE A 52 -20.28 -1.47 3.42
C PHE A 52 -21.18 -1.87 4.59
N PRO A 53 -20.62 -2.45 5.66
CA PRO A 53 -21.36 -2.67 6.90
C PRO A 53 -21.91 -1.35 7.47
N PRO A 54 -22.98 -1.38 8.28
CA PRO A 54 -23.62 -0.17 8.79
C PRO A 54 -22.70 0.76 9.61
N ASN A 55 -21.66 0.20 10.25
CA ASN A 55 -20.68 0.94 11.05
C ASN A 55 -19.44 1.37 10.25
N VAL A 56 -19.52 1.36 8.92
CA VAL A 56 -18.44 1.81 8.03
C VAL A 56 -18.92 3.00 7.21
N SER A 57 -18.17 4.11 7.26
CA SER A 57 -18.47 5.32 6.50
C SER A 57 -17.29 5.71 5.62
N GLN A 58 -17.57 5.98 4.34
CA GLN A 58 -16.58 6.58 3.45
C GLN A 58 -16.47 8.08 3.73
N LYS A 59 -15.24 8.59 3.68
CA LYS A 59 -14.93 10.00 3.87
C LYS A 59 -14.05 10.51 2.74
N THR A 60 -14.13 11.81 2.49
CA THR A 60 -13.19 12.52 1.60
C THR A 60 -11.78 12.54 2.21
N GLU A 61 -10.82 13.17 1.53
CA GLU A 61 -9.44 13.27 2.03
C GLU A 61 -9.38 13.94 3.41
N VAL A 62 -8.47 13.46 4.25
CA VAL A 62 -8.15 14.10 5.54
C VAL A 62 -7.47 15.44 5.27
N THR A 63 -8.01 16.52 5.83
CA THR A 63 -7.42 17.87 5.71
C THR A 63 -6.61 18.24 6.94
N LYS A 64 -7.07 17.87 8.13
CA LYS A 64 -6.42 18.24 9.39
C LYS A 64 -6.75 17.26 10.51
N PHE A 65 -5.74 16.92 11.32
CA PHE A 65 -5.94 16.26 12.63
C PHE A 65 -6.18 17.33 13.71
N THR A 66 -7.19 17.10 14.56
CA THR A 66 -7.45 17.88 15.77
C THR A 66 -6.91 17.12 16.99
N GLU A 67 -7.11 17.66 18.19
CA GLU A 67 -6.69 17.00 19.44
C GLU A 67 -7.39 15.65 19.65
N ASP A 68 -8.64 15.55 19.22
CA ASP A 68 -9.57 14.45 19.47
C ASP A 68 -10.19 13.85 18.19
N GLY A 69 -9.80 14.31 17.01
CA GLY A 69 -10.53 13.98 15.79
C GLY A 69 -9.86 14.41 14.48
N VAL A 70 -10.65 14.41 13.42
CA VAL A 70 -10.20 14.63 12.05
C VAL A 70 -11.21 15.46 11.28
N VAL A 71 -10.72 16.47 10.56
CA VAL A 71 -11.46 17.26 9.59
C VAL A 71 -11.22 16.68 8.19
N PHE A 72 -12.29 16.50 7.42
CA PHE A 72 -12.25 15.97 6.06
C PHE A 72 -12.45 17.08 5.01
N GLY A 73 -12.22 16.76 3.74
CA GLY A 73 -12.31 17.70 2.62
C GLY A 73 -13.71 18.26 2.38
N ASP A 74 -14.74 17.56 2.82
CA ASP A 74 -16.14 18.01 2.81
C ASP A 74 -16.51 18.91 4.02
N GLY A 75 -15.55 19.18 4.91
CA GLY A 75 -15.75 19.96 6.13
C GLY A 75 -16.37 19.18 7.30
N SER A 76 -16.69 17.89 7.12
CA SER A 76 -17.14 17.05 8.23
C SER A 76 -16.01 16.82 9.24
N VAL A 77 -16.40 16.64 10.51
CA VAL A 77 -15.48 16.41 11.62
C VAL A 77 -15.92 15.17 12.38
N GLU A 78 -14.99 14.27 12.67
CA GLU A 78 -15.26 13.03 13.40
C GLU A 78 -14.22 12.84 14.51
N HIS A 79 -14.66 12.32 15.65
CA HIS A 79 -13.76 11.88 16.72
C HIS A 79 -13.14 10.53 16.36
N ILE A 80 -11.81 10.43 16.46
CA ILE A 80 -11.04 9.26 16.01
C ILE A 80 -10.06 8.84 17.10
N ASP A 81 -10.16 7.59 17.56
CA ASP A 81 -9.25 7.03 18.57
C ASP A 81 -7.95 6.51 17.94
N SER A 82 -8.05 5.93 16.74
CA SER A 82 -6.94 5.25 16.07
C SER A 82 -6.89 5.56 14.59
N VAL A 83 -5.67 5.72 14.05
CA VAL A 83 -5.43 5.98 12.63
C VAL A 83 -4.52 4.91 12.04
N ILE A 84 -4.98 4.27 10.96
CA ILE A 84 -4.25 3.28 10.17
C ILE A 84 -4.02 3.84 8.76
N TYR A 85 -2.76 4.11 8.42
CA TYR A 85 -2.36 4.50 7.08
C TYR A 85 -2.22 3.26 6.20
N CYS A 86 -3.11 3.17 5.21
CA CYS A 86 -3.13 2.17 4.15
C CYS A 86 -2.72 2.81 2.81
N THR A 87 -1.67 3.64 2.85
CA THR A 87 -1.25 4.54 1.77
C THR A 87 -0.26 3.92 0.79
N GLY A 88 -0.09 2.59 0.82
CA GLY A 88 0.84 1.87 -0.05
C GLY A 88 2.28 1.85 0.47
N TYR A 89 3.21 1.55 -0.43
CA TYR A 89 4.63 1.37 -0.11
C TYR A 89 5.51 2.08 -1.12
N PHE A 90 6.71 2.46 -0.69
CA PHE A 90 7.77 2.93 -1.56
C PHE A 90 8.81 1.82 -1.80
N TYR A 91 9.32 1.71 -3.03
CA TYR A 91 10.53 0.93 -3.25
C TYR A 91 11.68 1.54 -2.47
N THR A 92 12.47 0.69 -1.84
CA THR A 92 13.75 1.06 -1.24
C THR A 92 14.74 -0.03 -1.54
N CYS A 93 15.94 0.36 -1.99
CA CYS A 93 17.05 -0.55 -2.23
C CYS A 93 18.29 0.00 -1.52
N SER A 94 18.20 0.17 -0.20
CA SER A 94 19.25 0.79 0.63
C SER A 94 20.57 0.03 0.64
N PHE A 95 20.56 -1.24 0.21
CA PHE A 95 21.74 -2.07 0.05
C PHE A 95 22.49 -1.83 -1.28
N LEU A 96 21.88 -1.12 -2.24
CA LEU A 96 22.50 -0.80 -3.52
C LEU A 96 23.25 0.53 -3.43
N THR A 97 24.45 0.56 -3.99
CA THR A 97 25.27 1.77 -4.11
C THR A 97 25.12 2.36 -5.51
N GLU A 98 25.57 3.61 -5.70
CA GLU A 98 25.53 4.26 -7.01
C GLU A 98 26.30 3.48 -8.09
N SER A 99 27.37 2.77 -7.71
CA SER A 99 28.12 1.91 -8.62
C SER A 99 27.34 0.71 -9.16
N CYS A 100 26.15 0.42 -8.63
CA CYS A 100 25.25 -0.57 -9.21
C CYS A 100 24.51 -0.05 -10.45
N GLY A 101 24.65 1.23 -10.83
CA GLY A 101 24.06 1.79 -12.06
C GLY A 101 22.54 1.85 -12.06
N VAL A 102 21.89 1.64 -10.92
CA VAL A 102 20.42 1.66 -10.74
C VAL A 102 20.04 2.60 -9.62
N ARG A 103 18.86 3.18 -9.73
CA ARG A 103 18.31 4.14 -8.80
C ARG A 103 16.82 3.92 -8.59
N VAL A 104 16.35 4.31 -7.41
CA VAL A 104 14.93 4.36 -7.11
C VAL A 104 14.42 5.76 -7.41
N GLU A 105 13.57 5.90 -8.42
CA GLU A 105 12.98 7.17 -8.85
C GLU A 105 11.49 6.99 -9.12
N ASN A 106 10.67 7.98 -8.75
CA ASN A 106 9.22 7.97 -8.98
C ASN A 106 8.52 6.69 -8.51
N ASN A 107 8.98 6.13 -7.37
CA ASN A 107 8.53 4.85 -6.85
C ASN A 107 8.69 3.68 -7.85
N GLY A 108 9.83 3.62 -8.53
CA GLY A 108 10.24 2.50 -9.36
C GLY A 108 11.77 2.36 -9.40
N VAL A 109 12.27 1.21 -9.86
CA VAL A 109 13.71 0.98 -10.03
C VAL A 109 14.07 1.11 -11.51
N ALA A 110 15.06 1.95 -11.81
CA ALA A 110 15.49 2.25 -13.17
C ALA A 110 17.01 2.49 -13.23
N PRO A 111 17.65 2.34 -14.41
CA PRO A 111 17.11 1.85 -15.67
C PRO A 111 17.11 0.31 -15.73
N LEU A 112 15.99 -0.28 -16.17
CA LEU A 112 15.86 -1.74 -16.32
C LEU A 112 15.25 -2.10 -17.67
N TYR A 113 15.91 -3.01 -18.41
CA TYR A 113 15.30 -3.62 -19.59
C TYR A 113 14.21 -4.60 -19.16
N LYS A 114 13.00 -4.41 -19.69
CA LYS A 114 11.79 -5.19 -19.37
C LYS A 114 11.48 -5.28 -17.87
N GLN A 115 11.91 -4.30 -17.08
CA GLN A 115 11.78 -4.30 -15.61
C GLN A 115 12.48 -5.48 -14.92
N ILE A 116 13.50 -6.06 -15.57
CA ILE A 116 14.24 -7.24 -15.10
C ILE A 116 15.74 -6.98 -15.09
N VAL A 117 16.32 -6.62 -16.24
CA VAL A 117 17.78 -6.60 -16.42
C VAL A 117 18.31 -5.20 -16.18
N ASN A 118 19.32 -5.07 -15.32
CA ASN A 118 20.06 -3.81 -15.18
C ASN A 118 20.85 -3.53 -16.47
N ILE A 119 20.56 -2.40 -17.11
CA ILE A 119 21.15 -2.04 -18.40
C ILE A 119 22.65 -1.75 -18.26
N GLU A 120 23.07 -1.14 -17.14
CA GLU A 120 24.46 -0.79 -16.88
C GLU A 120 25.30 -2.02 -16.47
N HIS A 121 24.68 -2.97 -15.77
CA HIS A 121 25.31 -4.22 -15.34
C HIS A 121 24.43 -5.43 -15.66
N PRO A 122 24.49 -6.00 -16.88
CA PRO A 122 23.57 -7.07 -17.34
C PRO A 122 23.68 -8.42 -16.62
N THR A 123 24.57 -8.53 -15.64
CA THR A 123 24.66 -9.67 -14.70
C THR A 123 23.83 -9.45 -13.42
N MET A 124 23.19 -8.28 -13.28
CA MET A 124 22.30 -7.93 -12.17
C MET A 124 20.84 -7.92 -12.65
N PHE A 125 19.97 -8.61 -11.90
CA PHE A 125 18.57 -8.78 -12.23
C PHE A 125 17.66 -8.41 -11.04
N PHE A 126 16.46 -7.91 -11.35
CA PHE A 126 15.40 -7.64 -10.40
C PHE A 126 14.19 -8.52 -10.71
N ILE A 127 13.59 -9.09 -9.67
CA ILE A 127 12.37 -9.91 -9.75
C ILE A 127 11.33 -9.29 -8.83
N GLY A 128 10.08 -9.28 -9.27
CA GLY A 128 8.93 -8.86 -8.46
C GLY A 128 8.79 -7.36 -8.25
N LEU A 129 9.42 -6.55 -9.09
CA LEU A 129 9.11 -5.12 -9.18
C LEU A 129 7.68 -4.85 -9.69
N PRO A 130 7.16 -5.50 -10.75
CA PRO A 130 5.78 -5.25 -11.17
C PRO A 130 4.80 -5.75 -10.10
N TYR A 131 3.97 -4.86 -9.55
CA TYR A 131 3.02 -5.18 -8.47
C TYR A 131 1.55 -5.26 -8.93
N LEU A 132 1.25 -4.83 -10.16
CA LEU A 132 -0.07 -4.96 -10.79
C LEU A 132 -0.03 -6.16 -11.75
N GLY A 133 -0.51 -7.32 -11.31
CA GLY A 133 -0.55 -8.51 -12.16
C GLY A 133 -0.72 -9.82 -11.39
N ALA A 134 -0.73 -10.93 -12.12
CA ALA A 134 -0.75 -12.27 -11.54
C ALA A 134 0.66 -12.63 -11.03
N SER A 135 0.93 -12.31 -9.76
CA SER A 135 2.27 -12.37 -9.16
C SER A 135 3.03 -13.67 -9.46
N ASN A 136 2.40 -14.82 -9.27
CA ASN A 136 3.04 -16.13 -9.49
C ASN A 136 3.51 -16.31 -10.94
N ILE A 137 2.68 -15.92 -11.92
CA ILE A 137 3.01 -16.04 -13.35
C ILE A 137 4.08 -15.02 -13.72
N THR A 138 3.98 -13.79 -13.19
CA THR A 138 4.99 -12.75 -13.44
C THR A 138 6.36 -13.19 -12.94
N PHE A 139 6.46 -13.71 -11.72
CA PHE A 139 7.73 -14.20 -11.18
C PHE A 139 8.30 -15.35 -12.01
N ASP A 140 7.46 -16.32 -12.37
CA ASP A 140 7.88 -17.44 -13.22
C ASP A 140 8.42 -16.96 -14.56
N LEU A 141 7.69 -16.10 -15.27
CA LEU A 141 8.11 -15.57 -16.56
C LEU A 141 9.39 -14.71 -16.47
N GLN A 142 9.56 -13.91 -15.41
CA GLN A 142 10.79 -13.14 -15.20
C GLN A 142 12.01 -14.06 -15.10
N VAL A 143 11.88 -15.21 -14.44
CA VAL A 143 12.97 -16.19 -14.28
C VAL A 143 13.15 -17.05 -15.53
N SER A 144 12.09 -17.75 -15.95
CA SER A 144 12.15 -18.80 -16.97
C SER A 144 12.35 -18.26 -18.38
N ALA A 145 11.74 -17.11 -18.71
CA ALA A 145 11.78 -16.56 -20.06
C ALA A 145 12.94 -15.59 -20.29
N TYR A 146 13.49 -14.99 -19.23
CA TYR A 146 14.52 -13.94 -19.34
C TYR A 146 15.83 -14.33 -18.66
N ILE A 147 15.83 -14.47 -17.33
CA ILE A 147 17.08 -14.64 -16.58
C ILE A 147 17.81 -15.91 -17.00
N LEU A 148 17.13 -17.07 -16.99
CA LEU A 148 17.78 -18.33 -17.34
C LEU A 148 18.30 -18.38 -18.78
N LYS A 149 17.70 -17.63 -19.71
CA LYS A 149 18.15 -17.58 -21.11
C LYS A 149 19.31 -16.63 -21.35
N LEU A 150 19.53 -15.67 -20.47
CA LEU A 150 20.62 -14.68 -20.56
C LEU A 150 21.88 -15.11 -19.79
N MET A 151 21.78 -16.15 -18.97
CA MET A 151 22.88 -16.69 -18.16
C MET A 151 23.62 -17.86 -18.82
N ILE A 152 23.26 -18.24 -20.05
CA ILE A 152 23.87 -19.31 -20.86
C ILE A 152 24.66 -18.66 -22.00
#